data_AF-A0A938RNU5-F1
#
_entry.id   AF-A0A938RNU5-F1
#
_cell.length_a   1.000
_cell.length_b   1.000
_cell.length_c   1.000
_cell.angle_alpha   90.00
_cell.angle_beta   90.00
_cell.angle_gamma   90.00
#
_symmetry.space_group_name_H-M   'P 1'
#
loop_
_entity.id
_entity.type
_entity.pdbx_description
1 polymer ?
#
loop_
_entity_poly.entity_id
_entity_poly.type
_entity_poly.pdbx_seq_one_letter_code
_entity_poly.pdbx_strand_id
1 'polypeptide(L)'
;MKRRCLVTLTLALACLAAASASAQAEPPADALVGEVPFLTHSETNRVFIDLAPEGKRPFRLLLDTGASDSVLTPGYARELGEPPRVPRRLD
;
A
#
# COMPACT_ATOMS: atom_id res chain seq x y z
N MET A 1 8.46 -49.39 1.96
CA MET A 1 7.25 -48.54 2.07
C MET A 1 7.58 -47.09 2.50
N LYS A 2 8.53 -46.38 1.85
CA LYS A 2 8.99 -45.04 2.28
C LYS A 2 9.07 -43.98 1.16
N ARG A 3 8.71 -44.33 -0.09
CA ARG A 3 8.88 -43.48 -1.28
C ARG A 3 7.65 -42.65 -1.68
N ARG A 4 6.49 -42.91 -1.06
CA ARG A 4 5.22 -42.22 -1.38
C ARG A 4 4.98 -40.96 -0.54
N CYS A 5 5.74 -40.73 0.53
CA CYS A 5 5.58 -39.59 1.44
C CYS A 5 6.34 -38.33 0.97
N LEU A 6 7.36 -38.49 0.11
CA LEU A 6 8.23 -37.38 -0.30
C LEU A 6 7.62 -36.50 -1.40
N VAL A 7 6.67 -37.03 -2.18
CA VAL A 7 6.11 -36.35 -3.37
C VAL A 7 4.99 -35.37 -3.00
N THR A 8 4.28 -35.60 -1.90
CA THR A 8 3.19 -34.71 -1.44
C THR A 8 3.71 -33.46 -0.74
N LEU A 9 4.88 -33.52 -0.09
CA LEU A 9 5.44 -32.38 0.63
C LEU A 9 5.98 -31.28 -0.30
N THR A 10 6.55 -31.65 -1.45
CA THR A 10 7.05 -30.70 -2.45
C THR A 10 5.93 -29.97 -3.19
N LEU A 11 4.80 -30.62 -3.45
CA LEU A 11 3.66 -29.98 -4.12
C LEU A 11 2.99 -28.94 -3.22
N ALA A 12 2.85 -29.22 -1.92
CA ALA A 12 2.28 -28.28 -0.95
C ALA A 12 3.15 -27.03 -0.77
N LEU A 13 4.48 -27.17 -0.82
CA LEU A 13 5.42 -26.05 -0.68
C LEU A 13 5.43 -25.14 -1.93
N ALA A 14 5.22 -25.70 -3.13
CA ALA A 14 5.11 -24.92 -4.37
C ALA A 14 3.83 -24.07 -4.42
N CYS A 15 2.71 -24.57 -3.91
CA CYS A 15 1.46 -23.80 -3.86
C CYS A 15 1.53 -22.63 -2.86
N LEU A 16 2.32 -22.77 -1.78
CA LEU A 16 2.45 -21.71 -0.78
C LEU A 16 3.33 -20.54 -1.27
N ALA A 17 4.32 -20.80 -2.13
CA ALA A 17 5.17 -19.76 -2.71
C ALA A 17 4.45 -18.90 -3.77
N ALA A 18 3.45 -19.45 -4.47
CA ALA A 18 2.70 -18.74 -5.49
C ALA A 18 1.65 -17.76 -4.92
N ALA A 19 1.26 -17.90 -3.66
CA ALA A 19 0.20 -17.11 -3.04
C ALA A 19 0.65 -15.75 -2.48
N SER A 20 1.96 -15.50 -2.38
CA SER A 20 2.49 -14.27 -1.76
C SER A 20 2.91 -13.18 -2.74
N ALA A 21 2.80 -13.42 -4.06
CA ALA A 21 2.96 -12.35 -5.03
C ALA A 21 1.62 -11.61 -5.16
N SER A 22 1.37 -10.63 -4.29
CA SER A 22 0.41 -9.58 -4.63
C SER A 22 0.92 -8.97 -5.94
N ALA A 23 0.10 -9.03 -7.00
CA ALA A 23 0.44 -8.43 -8.27
C ALA A 23 0.60 -6.92 -8.04
N GLN A 24 1.85 -6.44 -7.88
CA GLN A 24 2.13 -5.02 -8.01
C GLN A 24 1.74 -4.64 -9.43
N ALA A 25 0.77 -3.75 -9.57
CA ALA A 25 0.39 -3.23 -10.87
C ALA A 25 1.64 -2.60 -11.51
N GLU A 26 2.02 -3.08 -12.69
CA GLU A 26 3.09 -2.47 -13.47
C GLU A 26 2.67 -1.03 -13.81
N PRO A 27 3.53 -0.02 -13.56
CA PRO A 27 3.20 1.35 -13.92
C PRO A 27 2.97 1.44 -15.44
N PRO A 28 2.05 2.31 -15.89
CA PRO A 28 1.77 2.45 -17.32
C PRO A 28 3.02 2.93 -18.08
N ALA A 29 3.10 2.60 -19.36
CA ALA A 29 4.30 2.86 -20.18
C ALA A 29 4.65 4.35 -20.30
N ASP A 30 3.69 5.24 -20.08
CA ASP A 30 3.82 6.70 -20.08
C ASP A 30 4.01 7.28 -18.67
N ALA A 31 4.22 6.46 -17.64
CA ALA A 31 4.49 6.93 -16.29
C ALA A 31 5.78 7.76 -16.23
N LEU A 32 5.69 8.92 -15.59
CA LEU A 32 6.85 9.76 -15.32
C LEU A 32 7.50 9.36 -14.00
N VAL A 33 8.83 9.29 -14.00
CA VAL A 33 9.61 9.15 -12.77
C VAL A 33 9.79 10.53 -12.15
N GLY A 34 9.39 10.66 -10.89
CA GLY A 34 9.56 11.89 -10.10
C GLY A 34 10.17 11.60 -8.74
N GLU A 35 10.83 12.60 -8.19
CA GLU A 35 11.35 12.57 -6.82
C GLU A 35 10.44 13.40 -5.91
N VAL A 36 10.09 12.85 -4.75
CA VAL A 36 9.31 13.53 -3.71
C VAL A 36 10.14 13.57 -2.43
N PRO A 37 10.45 14.75 -1.88
CA PRO A 37 11.27 14.85 -0.69
C PRO A 37 10.51 14.36 0.55
N PHE A 38 11.24 13.76 1.48
CA PHE A 38 10.71 13.47 2.82
C PHE A 38 10.62 14.75 3.64
N LEU A 39 9.53 14.91 4.37
CA LEU A 39 9.32 16.04 5.25
C LEU A 39 10.03 15.82 6.58
N THR A 40 10.72 16.84 7.06
CA THR A 40 11.23 16.87 8.43
C THR A 40 10.06 16.91 9.40
N HIS A 41 10.03 15.97 10.35
CA HIS A 41 9.03 15.94 11.41
C HIS A 41 9.67 15.63 12.77
N SER A 42 8.98 16.00 13.86
CA SER A 42 9.44 15.74 15.23
C SER A 42 9.42 14.25 15.59
N GLU A 43 8.65 13.45 14.86
CA GLU A 43 8.54 12.01 15.09
C GLU A 43 9.63 11.27 14.30
N THR A 44 10.63 10.75 15.02
CA THR A 44 11.84 10.15 14.44
C THR A 44 11.60 8.88 13.61
N ASN A 45 10.49 8.18 13.86
CA ASN A 45 10.16 6.89 13.24
C ASN A 45 8.98 6.97 12.27
N ARG A 46 8.68 8.17 11.75
CA ARG A 46 7.62 8.37 10.78
C ARG A 46 8.15 9.14 9.59
N VAL A 47 7.87 8.62 8.40
CA VAL A 47 8.23 9.28 7.14
C VAL A 47 6.98 9.93 6.58
N PHE A 48 7.05 11.25 6.37
CA PHE A 48 5.97 12.02 5.77
C PHE A 48 6.38 12.55 4.41
N ILE A 49 5.42 12.67 3.50
CA ILE A 49 5.57 13.30 2.19
C ILE A 49 4.45 14.32 1.97
N ASP A 50 4.69 15.31 1.11
CA ASP A 50 3.66 16.23 0.62
C ASP A 50 3.36 15.90 -0.85
N LEU A 51 2.10 15.58 -1.15
CA LEU A 51 1.64 15.30 -2.51
C LEU A 51 0.77 16.44 -3.08
N ALA A 52 0.74 17.61 -2.44
CA ALA A 52 0.06 18.75 -2.99
C ALA A 52 0.76 19.23 -4.28
N PRO A 53 0.00 19.65 -5.32
CA PRO A 53 0.58 20.37 -6.43
C PRO A 53 1.29 21.65 -5.95
N GLU A 54 2.31 22.08 -6.70
CA GLU A 54 3.05 23.29 -6.35
C GLU A 54 2.13 24.50 -6.16
N GLY A 55 2.37 25.26 -5.10
CA GLY A 55 1.56 26.44 -4.73
C GLY A 55 0.17 26.12 -4.17
N LYS A 56 -0.18 24.85 -3.96
CA LYS A 56 -1.41 24.45 -3.27
C LYS A 56 -1.18 24.21 -1.78
N ARG A 57 -2.28 24.07 -1.05
CA ARG A 57 -2.24 23.72 0.39
C ARG A 57 -1.59 22.34 0.55
N PRO A 58 -0.67 22.16 1.52
CA PRO A 58 0.00 20.88 1.75
C PRO A 58 -0.97 19.71 1.93
N PHE A 59 -0.69 18.61 1.25
CA PHE A 59 -1.39 17.33 1.34
C PHE A 59 -0.44 16.30 1.92
N ARG A 60 -0.32 16.32 3.25
CA ARG A 60 0.65 15.53 4.00
C ARG A 60 0.16 14.11 4.23
N LEU A 61 0.97 13.14 3.84
CA LEU A 61 0.71 11.71 4.03
C LEU A 61 1.82 11.07 4.85
N LEU A 62 1.43 10.12 5.71
CA LEU A 62 2.36 9.19 6.38
C LEU A 62 2.59 7.99 5.46
N LEU A 63 3.85 7.62 5.24
CA LEU A 63 4.18 6.37 4.56
C LEU A 63 4.09 5.21 5.57
N ASP A 64 3.16 4.29 5.30
CA ASP A 64 2.98 3.05 6.06
C ASP A 64 3.10 1.86 5.13
N THR A 65 4.28 1.23 5.11
CA THR A 65 4.56 0.07 4.25
C THR A 65 3.84 -1.20 4.71
N GLY A 66 3.24 -1.21 5.91
CA GLY A 66 2.41 -2.30 6.40
C GLY A 66 0.94 -2.20 5.98
N ALA A 67 0.52 -1.06 5.43
CA ALA A 67 -0.85 -0.85 4.96
C ALA A 67 -1.03 -1.33 3.52
N SER A 68 -2.08 -2.11 3.27
CA SER A 68 -2.45 -2.56 1.92
C SER A 68 -3.23 -1.50 1.14
N ASP A 69 -3.94 -0.62 1.86
CA ASP A 69 -4.78 0.42 1.32
C ASP A 69 -4.34 1.79 1.85
N SER A 70 -4.52 2.82 1.03
CA SER A 70 -4.41 4.20 1.50
C SER A 70 -5.67 4.60 2.26
N VAL A 71 -5.50 5.19 3.43
CA VAL A 71 -6.60 5.66 4.27
C VAL A 71 -6.52 7.17 4.44
N LEU A 72 -7.65 7.83 4.26
CA LEU A 72 -7.79 9.26 4.50
C LEU A 72 -8.66 9.50 5.72
N THR A 73 -8.35 10.56 6.47
CA THR A 73 -9.29 11.05 7.48
C THR A 73 -10.55 11.58 6.81
N PRO A 74 -11.71 11.57 7.48
CA PRO A 74 -12.94 12.12 6.90
C PRO A 74 -12.82 13.59 6.48
N GLY A 75 -11.96 14.37 7.15
CA GLY A 75 -11.67 15.75 6.77
C GLY A 75 -10.98 15.84 5.41
N TYR A 76 -9.89 15.09 5.22
CA TYR A 76 -9.16 15.07 3.96
C TYR A 76 -9.97 14.51 2.79
N ALA A 77 -10.74 13.45 3.02
CA ALA A 77 -11.61 12.89 1.98
C ALA A 77 -12.58 13.95 1.43
N ARG A 78 -13.20 14.75 2.31
CA ARG A 78 -14.09 15.86 1.91
C ARG A 78 -13.36 16.95 1.14
N GLU A 79 -12.13 17.30 1.53
CA GLU A 79 -11.32 18.29 0.81
C GLU A 79 -10.99 17.84 -0.62
N LEU A 80 -10.86 16.52 -0.86
CA LEU A 80 -10.64 15.94 -2.18
C LEU A 80 -11.94 15.69 -2.97
N GLY A 81 -13.12 15.89 -2.37
CA GLY A 81 -14.40 15.53 -2.98
C GLY A 81 -14.70 14.03 -2.98
N GLU A 82 -13.94 13.24 -2.22
CA GLU A 82 -14.13 11.80 -2.09
C GLU A 82 -15.14 11.48 -0.98
N PRO A 83 -16.23 10.74 -1.26
CA PRO A 83 -17.17 10.34 -0.24
C PRO A 83 -16.55 9.32 0.72
N PRO A 84 -16.80 9.41 2.04
CA PRO A 84 -16.29 8.42 2.98
C PRO A 84 -16.87 7.05 2.67
N ARG A 85 -16.00 6.03 2.51
CA ARG A 85 -16.45 4.64 2.49
C ARG A 85 -16.81 4.23 3.91
N VAL A 86 -18.08 3.92 4.14
CA VAL A 86 -18.53 3.32 5.40
C VAL A 86 -18.09 1.86 5.39
N PRO A 87 -17.35 1.36 6.40
CA PRO A 87 -17.02 -0.05 6.48
C PRO A 87 -18.31 -0.86 6.45
N ARG A 88 -18.38 -1.92 5.63
CA ARG A 88 -19.44 -2.91 5.80
C ARG A 88 -19.30 -3.43 7.23
N ARG A 89 -20.38 -3.35 8.02
CA ARG A 89 -20.46 -4.14 9.25
C ARG A 89 -20.19 -5.59 8.83
N LEU A 90 -19.16 -6.18 9.43
CA LEU A 90 -19.06 -7.61 9.52
C LEU A 90 -20.05 -7.98 10.62
N ASP A 91 -21.29 -8.24 10.22
CA ASP A 91 -22.30 -8.86 11.06
C ASP A 91 -21.96 -10.34 11.34
#